data_AF-A0A7I8IDZ9-F1
#
_entry.id   AF-A0A7I8IDZ9-F1
#
_cell.length_a   1.000
_cell.length_b   1.000
_cell.length_c   1.000
_cell.angle_alpha   90.00
_cell.angle_beta   90.00
_cell.angle_gamma   90.00
#
_symmetry.space_group_name_H-M   'P 1'
#
loop_
_entity.id
_entity.type
_entity.pdbx_description
1 polymer ?
#
loop_
_entity_poly.entity_id
_entity_poly.type
_entity_poly.pdbx_seq_one_letter_code
_entity_poly.pdbx_strand_id
1 'polypeptide(L)'
;MFPRRCPPGGENAAVIYTTTLRGIRKTYEDCSAVRAALQGLGVWFKERDVSMDMGFRQELRELLFVRARYIGGPEEVLRIHEEGGLEKLLDGLPRAQPGHLCDGCCGDRFLPCFRCNGGRKLVALTAAVRCPECNENGLVPCPLCR
;
A
#
# COMPACT_ATOMS: atom_id res chain seq x y z
N MET A 1 2.05 13.14 -20.96
CA MET A 1 2.20 13.84 -19.66
C MET A 1 1.15 13.26 -18.72
N PHE A 2 1.55 12.74 -17.56
CA PHE A 2 0.64 12.03 -16.64
C PHE A 2 -0.26 13.00 -15.85
N PRO A 3 -1.56 12.71 -15.66
CA PRO A 3 -2.47 13.57 -14.92
C PRO A 3 -2.08 13.62 -13.43
N ARG A 4 -2.12 14.83 -12.84
CA ARG A 4 -1.96 14.99 -11.39
C ARG A 4 -3.23 14.48 -10.69
N ARG A 5 -3.09 13.40 -9.96
CA ARG A 5 -4.11 12.77 -9.11
C ARG A 5 -3.37 12.34 -7.85
N CYS A 6 -3.54 13.12 -6.79
CA CYS A 6 -2.67 13.03 -5.62
C CYS A 6 -3.34 12.18 -4.53
N PRO A 7 -2.94 10.91 -4.34
CA PRO A 7 -3.31 10.20 -3.12
C PRO A 7 -2.69 10.93 -1.90
N PRO A 8 -3.38 10.95 -0.74
CA PRO A 8 -2.85 11.55 0.48
C PRO A 8 -1.41 11.09 0.80
N GLY A 9 -0.48 12.03 0.94
CA GLY A 9 0.93 11.71 1.22
C GLY A 9 1.73 11.15 0.05
N GLY A 10 1.25 11.30 -1.19
CA GLY A 10 1.90 10.86 -2.43
C GLY A 10 2.70 11.93 -3.19
N GLU A 11 2.83 13.15 -2.67
CA GLU A 11 3.47 14.28 -3.37
C GLU A 11 4.96 14.04 -3.68
N ASN A 12 5.67 13.36 -2.78
CA ASN A 12 7.09 13.03 -2.91
C ASN A 12 7.37 11.53 -2.73
N ALA A 13 6.39 10.67 -3.03
CA ALA A 13 6.51 9.23 -2.88
C ALA A 13 5.99 8.48 -4.11
N ALA A 14 6.47 7.25 -4.29
CA ALA A 14 5.77 6.25 -5.06
C ALA A 14 4.69 5.63 -4.16
N VAL A 15 3.46 5.54 -4.66
CA VAL A 15 2.32 4.91 -3.97
C VAL A 15 1.77 3.83 -4.88
N ILE A 16 1.72 2.60 -4.36
CA ILE A 16 1.12 1.46 -5.07
C ILE A 16 -0.12 0.99 -4.34
N TYR A 17 -1.15 0.68 -5.10
CA TYR A 17 -2.30 -0.05 -4.60
C TYR A 17 -2.18 -1.50 -4.98
N THR A 18 -2.33 -2.37 -4.00
CA THR A 18 -2.17 -3.82 -4.16
C THR A 18 -3.31 -4.54 -3.46
N THR A 19 -3.37 -5.85 -3.68
CA THR A 19 -4.10 -6.77 -2.82
C THR A 19 -3.22 -7.98 -2.59
N THR A 20 -3.09 -8.40 -1.34
CA THR A 20 -2.45 -9.68 -1.00
C THR A 20 -3.42 -10.85 -1.03
N LEU A 21 -4.74 -10.59 -1.10
CA LEU A 21 -5.74 -11.64 -1.27
C LEU A 21 -5.63 -12.28 -2.66
N ARG A 22 -5.60 -13.62 -2.65
CA ARG A 22 -5.53 -14.44 -3.86
C ARG A 22 -6.88 -14.79 -4.46
N GLY A 23 -7.92 -14.01 -4.15
CA GLY A 23 -9.29 -14.24 -4.62
C GLY A 23 -9.44 -14.17 -6.14
N ILE A 24 -8.63 -13.33 -6.80
CA ILE A 24 -8.48 -13.29 -8.25
C ILE A 24 -7.01 -13.47 -8.56
N ARG A 25 -6.65 -14.63 -9.12
CA ARG A 25 -5.26 -15.02 -9.37
C ARG A 25 -4.50 -13.99 -10.21
N LYS A 26 -5.08 -13.55 -11.34
CA LYS A 26 -4.47 -12.53 -12.22
C LYS A 26 -4.16 -11.25 -11.44
N THR A 27 -5.11 -10.72 -10.67
CA THR A 27 -4.91 -9.49 -9.88
C THR A 27 -3.78 -9.62 -8.86
N TYR A 28 -3.72 -10.76 -8.17
CA TYR A 28 -2.63 -11.03 -7.22
C TYR A 28 -1.27 -11.09 -7.92
N GLU A 29 -1.18 -11.81 -9.04
CA GLU A 29 0.05 -11.94 -9.83
C GLU A 29 0.52 -10.58 -10.38
N ASP A 30 -0.40 -9.80 -10.94
CA ASP A 30 -0.16 -8.43 -11.44
C ASP A 30 0.37 -7.50 -10.33
N CYS A 31 -0.27 -7.52 -9.15
CA CYS A 31 0.18 -6.72 -8.00
C CYS A 31 1.58 -7.16 -7.52
N SER A 32 1.82 -8.48 -7.47
CA SER A 32 3.09 -9.04 -7.06
C SER A 32 4.22 -8.68 -8.03
N ALA A 33 3.95 -8.68 -9.33
CA ALA A 33 4.91 -8.31 -10.36
C ALA A 33 5.31 -6.84 -10.27
N VAL A 34 4.32 -5.93 -10.12
CA VAL A 34 4.59 -4.50 -9.92
C VAL A 34 5.38 -4.25 -8.64
N ARG A 35 5.02 -4.92 -7.54
CA ARG A 35 5.76 -4.83 -6.27
C ARG A 35 7.21 -5.27 -6.45
N ALA A 36 7.44 -6.41 -7.11
CA ALA A 36 8.78 -6.94 -7.36
C ALA A 36 9.63 -6.00 -8.23
N ALA A 37 9.04 -5.39 -9.27
CA ALA A 37 9.73 -4.41 -10.12
C ALA A 37 10.21 -3.20 -9.29
N LEU A 38 9.35 -2.63 -8.45
CA LEU A 38 9.73 -1.49 -7.60
C LEU A 38 10.77 -1.85 -6.55
N GLN A 39 10.66 -3.04 -5.94
CA GLN A 39 11.65 -3.56 -5.01
C GLN A 39 13.00 -3.78 -5.68
N GLY A 40 13.01 -4.34 -6.90
CA GLY A 40 14.22 -4.54 -7.71
C GLY A 40 14.93 -3.23 -8.04
N LEU A 41 14.18 -2.14 -8.22
CA LEU A 41 14.72 -0.80 -8.39
C LEU A 41 15.18 -0.14 -7.08
N GLY A 42 14.97 -0.79 -5.92
CA GLY A 42 15.45 -0.30 -4.62
C GLY A 42 14.85 1.03 -4.18
N VAL A 43 13.65 1.38 -4.67
CA VAL A 43 12.98 2.64 -4.34
C VAL A 43 12.03 2.40 -3.17
N TRP A 44 11.97 3.33 -2.24
CA TRP A 44 10.98 3.31 -1.17
C TRP A 44 9.61 3.72 -1.72
N PHE A 45 8.60 2.90 -1.47
CA PHE A 45 7.22 3.16 -1.86
C PHE A 45 6.25 2.90 -0.72
N LYS A 46 5.13 3.61 -0.75
CA LYS A 46 3.99 3.41 0.14
C LYS A 46 3.05 2.40 -0.50
N GLU A 47 2.88 1.28 0.16
CA GLU A 47 1.95 0.25 -0.26
C GLU A 47 0.59 0.43 0.42
N ARG A 48 -0.48 0.38 -0.38
CA ARG A 48 -1.87 0.49 0.04
C ARG A 48 -2.60 -0.79 -0.34
N ASP A 49 -2.54 -1.77 0.55
CA ASP A 49 -3.24 -3.03 0.35
C ASP A 49 -4.74 -2.86 0.62
N VAL A 50 -5.55 -2.91 -0.44
CA VAL A 50 -7.01 -2.71 -0.37
C VAL A 50 -7.75 -3.81 0.39
N SER A 51 -7.10 -4.94 0.65
CA SER A 51 -7.65 -5.98 1.51
C SER A 51 -7.45 -5.70 3.00
N MET A 52 -6.43 -4.90 3.34
CA MET A 52 -6.10 -4.54 4.71
C MET A 52 -6.88 -3.33 5.20
N ASP A 53 -7.29 -2.44 4.30
CA ASP A 53 -8.10 -1.25 4.60
C ASP A 53 -9.07 -0.91 3.45
N MET A 54 -10.37 -0.96 3.70
CA MET A 54 -11.43 -0.62 2.76
C MET A 54 -11.43 0.86 2.39
N GLY A 55 -10.84 1.74 3.20
CA GLY A 55 -10.59 3.14 2.86
C GLY A 55 -9.75 3.25 1.59
N PHE A 56 -8.73 2.40 1.43
CA PHE A 56 -7.93 2.38 0.20
C PHE A 56 -8.72 1.96 -1.02
N ARG A 57 -9.75 1.11 -0.87
CA ARG A 57 -10.64 0.75 -1.97
C ARG A 57 -11.47 1.94 -2.46
N GLN A 58 -11.84 2.85 -1.56
CA GLN A 58 -12.55 4.09 -1.95
C GLN A 58 -11.63 5.08 -2.67
N GLU A 59 -10.34 5.05 -2.32
CA GLU A 59 -9.29 5.83 -3.00
C GLU A 59 -8.83 5.19 -4.32
N LEU A 60 -9.00 3.86 -4.45
CA LEU A 60 -8.60 3.07 -5.60
C LEU A 60 -9.38 3.50 -6.84
N ARG A 61 -8.78 4.38 -7.63
CA ARG A 61 -9.15 4.58 -9.03
C ARG A 61 -8.18 3.88 -9.97
N GLU A 62 -6.91 3.78 -9.58
CA GLU A 62 -5.80 3.35 -10.44
C GLU A 62 -4.63 2.72 -9.62
N LEU A 63 -3.69 2.01 -10.26
CA LEU A 63 -2.73 1.11 -9.58
C LEU A 63 -1.44 1.78 -9.05
N LEU A 64 -0.73 2.55 -9.88
CA LEU A 64 0.55 3.18 -9.51
C LEU A 64 0.53 4.71 -9.63
N PHE A 65 1.00 5.38 -8.59
CA PHE A 65 1.24 6.82 -8.57
C PHE A 65 2.69 7.14 -8.20
N VAL A 66 3.30 8.11 -8.88
CA VAL A 66 4.63 8.62 -8.56
C VAL A 66 4.58 10.13 -8.50
N ARG A 67 4.96 10.74 -7.36
CA ARG A 67 4.91 12.20 -7.14
C ARG A 67 3.56 12.80 -7.56
N ALA A 68 2.48 12.22 -7.04
CA ALA A 68 1.09 12.60 -7.35
C ALA A 68 0.66 12.46 -8.82
N ARG A 69 1.41 11.72 -9.65
CA ARG A 69 1.06 11.47 -11.05
C ARG A 69 0.71 10.01 -11.23
N TYR A 70 -0.43 9.75 -11.87
CA TYR A 70 -0.81 8.40 -12.25
C TYR A 70 0.12 7.88 -13.34
N ILE A 71 0.74 6.71 -13.14
CA ILE A 71 1.65 6.12 -14.12
C ILE A 71 0.94 5.10 -15.01
N GLY A 72 0.10 4.25 -14.42
CA GLY A 72 -0.58 3.23 -15.18
C GLY A 72 -1.17 2.09 -14.35
N GLY A 73 -1.93 1.23 -15.02
CA GLY A 73 -2.28 -0.11 -14.54
C GLY A 73 -1.07 -1.04 -14.52
N PRO A 74 -1.22 -2.28 -14.03
CA PRO A 74 -0.09 -3.20 -13.90
C PRO A 74 0.60 -3.50 -15.23
N GLU A 75 -0.17 -3.73 -16.30
CA GLU A 75 0.37 -3.99 -17.65
C GLU A 75 1.19 -2.80 -18.18
N GLU A 76 0.72 -1.57 -17.98
CA GLU A 76 1.43 -0.35 -18.40
C GLU A 76 2.72 -0.13 -17.60
N VAL A 77 2.67 -0.36 -16.29
CA VAL A 77 3.84 -0.20 -15.41
C VAL A 77 4.93 -1.20 -15.76
N LEU A 78 4.56 -2.47 -16.00
CA LEU A 78 5.51 -3.51 -16.38
C LEU A 78 6.14 -3.22 -17.75
N ARG A 79 5.35 -2.77 -18.73
CA ARG A 79 5.89 -2.34 -20.03
C ARG A 79 6.91 -1.20 -19.88
N ILE A 80 6.59 -0.17 -19.08
CA ILE A 80 7.51 0.95 -18.81
C ILE A 80 8.78 0.48 -18.09
N HIS A 81 8.67 -0.54 -17.23
CA HIS A 81 9.81 -1.14 -16.56
C HIS A 81 10.74 -1.87 -17.53
N GLU A 82 10.18 -2.70 -18.41
CA GLU A 82 10.93 -3.44 -19.44
C GLU A 82 11.63 -2.50 -20.45
N GLU A 83 10.99 -1.37 -20.77
CA GLU A 83 11.57 -0.31 -21.61
C GLU A 83 12.64 0.54 -20.88
N GLY A 84 12.90 0.30 -19.59
CA GLY A 84 13.84 1.06 -18.76
C GLY A 84 13.35 2.47 -18.38
N GLY A 85 12.09 2.80 -18.65
CA GLY A 85 11.50 4.11 -18.35
C GLY A 85 11.16 4.30 -16.87
N LEU A 86 10.93 3.21 -16.14
CA LEU A 86 10.48 3.27 -14.75
C LEU A 86 11.56 3.86 -13.82
N GLU A 87 12.83 3.57 -14.07
CA GLU A 87 13.96 4.14 -13.31
C GLU A 87 13.97 5.67 -13.36
N LYS A 88 13.74 6.23 -14.55
CA LYS A 88 13.71 7.70 -14.75
C LYS A 88 12.54 8.36 -14.03
N LEU A 89 11.40 7.66 -13.93
CA LEU A 89 10.23 8.16 -13.20
C LEU A 89 10.46 8.17 -11.70
N LEU A 90 11.21 7.20 -11.19
CA LEU A 90 11.50 7.03 -9.77
C LEU A 90 12.76 7.79 -9.32
N ASP A 91 13.48 8.42 -10.25
CA ASP A 91 14.72 9.13 -9.94
C ASP A 91 14.50 10.26 -8.94
N GLY A 92 15.39 10.34 -7.96
CA GLY A 92 15.30 11.26 -6.82
C GLY A 92 14.22 10.92 -5.78
N LEU A 93 13.61 9.74 -5.82
CA LEU A 93 12.83 9.24 -4.67
C LEU A 93 13.75 8.62 -3.61
N PRO A 94 13.33 8.59 -2.34
CA PRO A 94 14.07 7.89 -1.29
C PRO A 94 14.32 6.43 -1.67
N ARG A 95 15.51 5.92 -1.41
CA ARG A 95 15.85 4.50 -1.63
C ARG A 95 15.41 3.68 -0.42
N ALA A 96 14.93 2.46 -0.69
CA ALA A 96 14.68 1.48 0.34
C ALA A 96 16.00 0.93 0.87
N GLN A 97 16.09 0.67 2.18
CA GLN A 97 17.22 -0.09 2.73
C GLN A 97 17.06 -1.57 2.32
N PRO A 98 18.03 -2.16 1.59
CA PRO A 98 17.94 -3.55 1.15
C PRO A 98 17.77 -4.49 2.34
N GLY A 99 16.78 -5.39 2.28
CA GLY A 99 16.54 -6.40 3.32
C GLY A 99 15.97 -5.86 4.64
N HIS A 100 15.70 -4.57 4.77
CA HIS A 100 15.11 -4.01 5.97
C HIS A 100 13.57 -4.16 5.94
N LEU A 101 13.04 -4.95 6.87
CA LEU A 101 11.63 -4.98 7.21
C LEU A 101 11.39 -4.11 8.44
N CYS A 102 10.20 -3.52 8.55
CA CYS A 102 9.84 -2.74 9.73
C CYS A 102 9.83 -3.64 10.97
N ASP A 103 10.54 -3.25 12.02
CA ASP A 103 10.62 -4.01 13.29
C ASP A 103 9.27 -4.19 13.99
N GLY A 104 8.26 -3.39 13.61
CA GLY A 104 6.91 -3.49 14.14
C GLY A 104 6.01 -4.43 13.35
N CYS A 105 5.79 -4.14 12.06
CA CYS A 105 4.80 -4.83 11.23
C CYS A 105 5.40 -5.79 10.19
N CYS A 106 6.72 -5.97 10.17
CA CYS A 106 7.42 -6.85 9.22
C CYS A 106 7.11 -6.59 7.74
N GLY A 107 6.67 -5.36 7.40
CA GLY A 107 6.33 -4.96 6.03
C GLY A 107 4.83 -4.88 5.74
N ASP A 108 3.95 -5.41 6.60
CA ASP A 108 2.49 -5.43 6.38
C ASP A 108 1.83 -4.06 6.53
N ARG A 109 2.56 -3.07 7.05
CA ARG A 109 2.12 -1.67 7.30
C ARG A 109 0.97 -1.51 8.30
N PHE A 110 0.37 -2.60 8.75
CA PHE A 110 -0.69 -2.63 9.74
C PHE A 110 -0.32 -3.53 10.92
N LEU A 111 -0.94 -3.29 12.07
CA LEU A 111 -0.84 -4.10 13.27
C LEU A 111 -2.25 -4.43 13.79
N PRO A 112 -2.46 -5.56 14.47
CA PRO A 112 -3.68 -5.79 15.24
C PRO A 112 -3.92 -4.65 16.22
N CYS A 113 -5.17 -4.20 16.33
CA CYS A 113 -5.55 -3.14 17.25
C CYS A 113 -5.28 -3.55 18.69
N PHE A 114 -4.45 -2.78 19.41
CA PHE A 114 -4.10 -3.05 20.80
C PHE A 114 -5.28 -2.88 21.77
N ARG A 115 -6.29 -2.09 21.40
CA ARG A 115 -7.45 -1.83 22.25
C ARG A 115 -8.48 -2.97 22.23
N CYS A 116 -8.70 -3.57 21.06
CA CYS A 116 -9.67 -4.66 20.90
C CYS A 116 -9.03 -6.01 20.55
N ASN A 117 -7.70 -6.09 20.54
CA ASN A 117 -6.91 -7.26 20.13
C ASN A 117 -7.31 -7.82 18.76
N GLY A 118 -7.63 -6.93 17.81
CA GLY A 118 -8.13 -7.31 16.48
C GLY A 118 -9.59 -7.80 16.44
N GLY A 119 -10.27 -7.94 17.58
CA GLY A 119 -11.64 -8.43 17.67
C GLY A 119 -12.72 -7.45 17.22
N ARG A 120 -12.35 -6.18 16.93
CA ARG A 120 -13.22 -5.08 16.44
C ARG A 120 -14.31 -4.63 17.41
N LYS A 121 -14.45 -5.27 18.56
CA LYS A 121 -15.47 -4.98 19.57
C LYS A 121 -14.83 -4.77 20.93
N LEU A 122 -15.43 -3.87 21.70
CA LEU A 122 -15.15 -3.66 23.11
C LEU A 122 -16.39 -4.06 23.90
N VAL A 123 -16.19 -4.82 24.97
CA VAL A 123 -17.29 -5.22 25.86
C VAL A 123 -17.51 -4.09 26.87
N ALA A 124 -18.68 -3.46 26.80
CA ALA A 124 -19.18 -2.57 27.84
C ALA A 124 -20.19 -3.32 28.72
N LEU A 125 -20.57 -2.72 29.86
CA LEU A 125 -21.42 -3.32 30.88
C LEU A 125 -22.74 -3.90 30.35
N THR A 126 -23.30 -3.33 29.28
CA THR A 126 -24.62 -3.71 28.74
C THR A 126 -24.60 -4.06 27.26
N ALA A 127 -23.52 -3.81 26.54
CA ALA A 127 -23.44 -4.04 25.09
C ALA A 127 -22.00 -4.16 24.59
N ALA A 128 -21.82 -4.90 23.49
CA ALA A 128 -20.58 -4.86 22.72
C ALA A 128 -20.64 -3.70 21.73
N VAL A 129 -19.71 -2.75 21.82
CA VAL A 129 -19.60 -1.61 20.92
C VAL A 129 -18.45 -1.82 19.94
N ARG A 130 -18.55 -1.23 18.74
CA ARG A 130 -17.45 -1.25 17.76
C ARG A 130 -16.26 -0.46 18.31
N CYS A 131 -15.07 -1.02 18.17
CA CYS A 131 -13.83 -0.33 18.55
C CYS A 131 -13.63 0.91 17.66
N PRO A 132 -13.46 2.12 18.23
CA PRO A 132 -13.37 3.36 17.46
C PRO A 132 -11.98 3.59 16.85
N GLU A 133 -10.97 2.84 17.28
CA GLU A 133 -9.57 3.07 16.90
C GLU A 133 -9.10 2.27 15.69
N CYS A 134 -9.83 1.22 15.31
CA CYS A 134 -9.39 0.28 14.27
C CYS A 134 -10.34 0.26 13.08
N ASN A 135 -9.80 -0.14 11.94
CA ASN A 135 -10.58 -0.32 10.73
C ASN A 135 -11.50 -1.56 10.82
N GLU A 136 -12.22 -1.86 9.74
CA GLU A 136 -13.14 -3.00 9.61
C GLU A 136 -12.50 -4.38 9.77
N ASN A 137 -11.18 -4.47 9.70
CA ASN A 137 -10.40 -5.68 9.91
C ASN A 137 -9.84 -5.78 11.34
N GLY A 138 -10.05 -4.78 12.19
CA GLY A 138 -9.48 -4.75 13.53
C GLY A 138 -8.01 -4.33 13.52
N LEU A 139 -7.56 -3.65 12.47
CA LEU A 139 -6.18 -3.24 12.27
C LEU A 139 -6.01 -1.73 12.53
N VAL A 140 -4.79 -1.35 12.89
CA VAL A 140 -4.33 0.04 12.99
C VAL A 140 -3.06 0.22 12.15
N PRO A 141 -2.80 1.41 11.58
CA PRO A 141 -1.56 1.68 10.87
C PRO A 141 -0.35 1.48 11.78
N CYS A 142 0.71 0.89 11.25
CA CYS A 142 1.96 0.72 11.98
C CYS A 142 2.60 2.10 12.24
N PRO A 143 2.86 2.48 13.50
CA PRO A 143 3.39 3.80 13.84
C PRO A 143 4.83 4.02 13.36
N LEU A 144 5.55 2.94 13.05
CA LEU A 144 6.94 2.96 12.57
C LEU A 144 7.06 3.08 11.04
N CYS A 145 5.97 2.89 10.29
CA CYS A 145 5.97 2.88 8.82
C CYS A 145 5.65 4.23 8.17
N ARG A 146 5.85 5.35 8.88
CA ARG A 146 5.46 6.71 8.43
C ARG A 146 6.13 7.12 7.11
#